data_AF-A0A924NDF6-F1
#
_entry.id   AF-A0A924NDF6-F1
#
_cell.length_a   1.000
_cell.length_b   1.000
_cell.length_c   1.000
_cell.angle_alpha   90.00
_cell.angle_beta   90.00
_cell.angle_gamma   90.00
#
_symmetry.space_group_name_H-M   'P 1'
#
loop_
_entity.id
_entity.type
_entity.pdbx_description
1 polymer ?
#
loop_
_entity_poly.entity_id
_entity_poly.type
_entity_poly.pdbx_seq_one_letter_code
_entity_poly.pdbx_strand_id
1 'polypeptide(L)' 'MIVKPTAESVLASAGTAAGKGPPPLHLWNPPFCGDIDMRIARDGTWFYLGTPIGRPGLVKLF' A
#
# COMPACT_ATOMS: atom_id res chain seq x y z
N MET A 1 6.54 -25.31 -18.38
CA MET A 1 7.76 -24.49 -18.38
C MET A 1 7.82 -23.75 -17.04
N ILE A 2 8.75 -24.09 -16.15
CA ILE A 2 8.88 -23.44 -14.84
C ILE A 2 9.82 -22.24 -15.02
N VAL A 3 9.27 -21.03 -14.89
CA VAL A 3 10.08 -19.79 -14.93
C VAL A 3 10.72 -19.63 -13.56
N LYS A 4 12.05 -19.65 -13.48
CA LYS A 4 12.79 -19.32 -12.26
C LYS A 4 12.80 -17.79 -12.11
N PRO A 5 12.25 -17.22 -11.03
CA PRO A 5 12.32 -15.78 -10.81
C PRO A 5 13.78 -15.38 -10.58
N THR A 6 14.25 -14.38 -11.35
CA THR A 6 15.52 -13.69 -11.10
C THR A 6 15.26 -12.40 -10.33
N ALA A 7 16.29 -11.85 -9.68
CA ALA A 7 16.19 -10.59 -8.96
C ALA A 7 15.59 -9.48 -9.85
N GLU A 8 16.04 -9.40 -11.11
CA GLU A 8 15.55 -8.45 -12.10
C GLU A 8 14.07 -8.66 -12.41
N SER A 9 13.61 -9.90 -12.55
CA SER A 9 12.19 -10.20 -12.81
C SER A 9 11.28 -9.84 -11.63
N VAL A 10 11.78 -9.98 -10.40
CA VAL A 10 11.06 -9.58 -9.18
C VAL A 10 11.02 -8.06 -9.05
N LEU A 11 12.13 -7.38 -9.35
CA LEU A 11 12.19 -5.91 -9.39
C LEU A 11 11.26 -5.33 -10.48
N ALA A 12 11.24 -5.93 -11.67
CA ALA A 12 10.37 -5.49 -12.76
C ALA A 12 8.88 -5.64 -12.43
N SER A 13 8.49 -6.73 -11.76
CA SER A 13 7.10 -6.95 -11.34
C SER A 13 6.67 -6.06 -10.17
N ALA A 14 7.60 -5.65 -9.29
CA ALA A 14 7.32 -4.67 -8.24
C ALA A 14 6.99 -3.27 -8.82
N GLY A 15 7.57 -2.90 -9.97
CA GLY A 15 7.33 -1.61 -10.61
C GLY A 15 6.02 -1.49 -11.39
N THR A 16 5.38 -2.61 -11.74
CA THR A 16 4.16 -2.65 -12.57
C THR A 16 2.87 -2.78 -11.76
N ALA A 17 2.96 -3.02 -10.45
CA ALA A 17 1.80 -3.17 -9.56
C ALA A 17 1.02 -1.85 -9.33
N ALA A 18 1.60 -0.70 -9.67
CA ALA A 18 0.92 0.59 -9.57
C ALA A 18 0.09 0.85 -10.84
N GLY A 19 -1.21 0.58 -10.77
CA GLY A 19 -2.17 1.07 -11.76
C GLY A 19 -2.09 2.59 -11.90
N LYS A 20 -2.48 3.11 -13.07
CA LYS A 20 -2.50 4.55 -13.37
C LYS A 20 -3.51 5.28 -12.46
N GLY A 21 -3.04 5.82 -11.34
CA GLY A 21 -3.83 6.65 -10.42
C GLY A 21 -4.47 5.89 -9.25
N PRO A 22 -5.18 6.59 -8.36
CA PRO A 22 -5.82 5.99 -7.20
C PRO A 22 -6.89 4.97 -7.63
N PRO A 23 -7.08 3.89 -6.85
CA PRO A 23 -8.13 2.91 -7.14
C PRO A 23 -9.53 3.54 -7.11
N PRO A 24 -10.50 3.04 -7.89
CA PRO A 24 -11.86 3.55 -7.91
C PRO A 24 -12.67 3.08 -6.68
N LEU A 25 -12.28 3.54 -5.49
CA LEU A 25 -12.81 3.04 -4.19
C LEU A 25 -14.35 3.09 -4.08
N HIS A 26 -14.99 4.08 -4.70
CA HIS A 26 -16.45 4.25 -4.69
C HIS A 26 -17.23 3.12 -5.40
N LEU A 27 -16.56 2.30 -6.22
CA LEU A 27 -17.18 1.13 -6.87
C LEU A 27 -17.13 -0.12 -5.97
N TRP A 28 -16.38 -0.08 -4.87
CA TRP A 28 -16.17 -1.22 -3.99
C TRP A 28 -17.12 -1.12 -2.80
N ASN A 29 -17.92 -2.15 -2.57
CA ASN A 29 -18.85 -2.23 -1.44
C ASN A 29 -18.66 -3.51 -0.62
N PRO A 30 -17.46 -3.77 -0.06
CA PRO A 30 -17.25 -4.90 0.83
C PRO A 30 -17.95 -4.67 2.19
N PRO A 31 -18.27 -5.74 2.93
CA PRO A 31 -18.68 -5.59 4.32
C PRO A 31 -17.55 -4.97 5.15
N PHE A 32 -17.93 -4.21 6.18
CA PHE A 32 -16.99 -3.66 7.15
C PHE A 32 -16.29 -4.78 7.93
N CYS A 33 -14.96 -4.72 8.03
CA CYS A 33 -14.13 -5.74 8.69
C CYS A 33 -13.50 -5.27 10.03
N GLY A 34 -13.95 -4.14 10.56
CA GLY A 34 -13.41 -3.55 11.79
C GLY A 34 -12.46 -2.40 11.52
N ASP A 35 -12.14 -1.68 12.60
CA ASP A 35 -11.17 -0.60 12.59
C ASP A 35 -9.75 -1.15 12.83
N ILE A 36 -8.76 -0.41 12.32
CA ILE A 36 -7.34 -0.62 12.63
C ILE A 36 -6.81 0.60 13.37
N ASP A 37 -5.80 0.40 14.22
CA ASP A 37 -5.10 1.51 14.89
C ASP A 37 -4.18 2.23 13.90
N MET A 38 -4.81 3.02 13.04
CA MET A 38 -4.20 3.87 12.03
C MET A 38 -4.61 5.31 12.28
N ARG A 39 -3.63 6.21 12.38
CA ARG A 39 -3.88 7.63 12.61
C ARG A 39 -3.00 8.49 11.72
N ILE A 40 -3.62 9.39 10.96
CA ILE A 40 -2.94 10.44 10.21
C ILE A 40 -2.95 11.70 11.08
N ALA A 41 -1.79 12.10 11.59
CA ALA A 41 -1.66 13.32 12.38
C ALA A 41 -1.77 14.58 11.51
N ARG A 42 -1.99 15.74 12.14
CA ARG A 42 -2.22 17.02 11.43
C ARG A 42 -1.03 17.46 10.57
N ASP A 43 0.17 17.04 10.94
CA ASP A 43 1.41 17.28 10.20
C ASP A 43 1.61 16.32 9.00
N GLY A 44 0.71 15.36 8.82
CA GLY A 44 0.80 14.33 7.79
C GLY A 44 1.57 13.07 8.23
N THR A 45 2.05 12.99 9.47
CA THR A 45 2.72 11.78 9.96
C THR A 45 1.70 10.66 10.17
N TRP A 46 1.93 9.51 9.55
CA TRP A 46 1.11 8.31 9.75
C TRP A 46 1.62 7.51 10.95
N PHE A 47 0.70 7.01 11.78
CA PHE A 47 0.98 6.15 12.92
C PHE A 47 0.24 4.83 12.78
N TYR A 48 0.94 3.73 13.10
CA TYR A 48 0.35 2.40 13.24
C TYR A 48 0.75 1.81 14.59
N LEU A 49 -0.24 1.35 15.37
CA LEU A 49 -0.02 0.85 16.74
C LEU A 49 0.81 1.84 17.59
N GLY A 50 0.49 3.13 17.50
CA GLY A 50 1.19 4.22 18.17
C GLY A 50 2.60 4.57 17.64
N THR A 51 3.13 3.86 16.65
CA THR A 51 4.49 4.08 16.11
C THR A 51 4.45 4.82 14.78
N PRO A 52 5.29 5.87 14.55
CA PRO A 52 5.29 6.60 13.28
C PRO A 52 5.85 5.77 12.12
N ILE A 53 5.25 5.89 10.93
CA ILE A 53 5.69 5.24 9.69
C ILE A 53 6.65 6.17 8.93
N GLY A 54 7.95 5.89 9.02
CA GLY A 54 9.00 6.63 8.29
C GLY A 54 9.24 6.18 6.83
N ARG A 55 8.28 5.48 6.21
CA ARG A 55 8.42 4.89 4.86
C ARG A 55 7.47 5.56 3.86
N PRO A 56 7.90 6.61 3.12
CA PRO A 56 7.02 7.37 2.23
C PRO A 56 6.38 6.53 1.12
N GLY A 57 7.08 5.51 0.60
CA GLY A 57 6.52 4.60 -0.40
C GLY A 57 5.36 3.77 0.15
N LEU A 58 5.38 3.43 1.43
CA LEU A 58 4.28 2.74 2.09
C LEU A 58 3.10 3.69 2.36
N VAL A 59 3.37 4.93 2.77
CA VAL A 59 2.34 5.96 2.95
C VAL A 59 1.62 6.27 1.64
N LYS A 60 2.31 6.27 0.50
CA LYS A 60 1.69 6.51 -0.82
C LYS A 60 0.93 5.30 -1.38
N LEU A 61 1.14 4.11 -0.81
CA LEU A 61 0.48 2.90 -1.25
C LEU A 61 -0.97 2.83 -0.75
N PHE A 62 -1.25 3.48 0.38
CA PHE A 62 -2.55 3.53 1.03
C PHE A 62 -3.18 4.92 0.87
#